data_AF-A0A383BRC5-F1
#
_entry.id   AF-A0A383BRC5-F1
#
_cell.length_a   1.000
_cell.length_b   1.000
_cell.length_c   1.000
_cell.angle_alpha   90.00
_cell.angle_beta   90.00
_cell.angle_gamma   90.00
#
_symmetry.space_group_name_H-M   'P 1'
#
loop_
_entity.id
_entity.type
_entity.pdbx_description
1 polymer ?
#
loop_
_entity_poly.entity_id
_entity_poly.type
_entity_poly.pdbx_seq_one_letter_code
_entity_poly.pdbx_strand_id
1 'polypeptide(L)'
;VSFAGLAKASELSVQLDQALGQATVEASGIGQGRVGALLFSVDLANWFPAAASSAVSLGFSERPAVSQRFFQLRETMPPKLSASANWKTRLSLPSDKFLVEFKAADGGAWVPPGTKVPKETQWVKFTVLMDDLTTVYFQDGNKLKFHYDFGT
;
A
#
# COMPACT_ATOMS: atom_id res chain seq x y z
N VAL A 1 38.57 -13.90 -10.65
CA VAL A 1 38.57 -12.92 -9.53
C VAL A 1 37.20 -12.28 -9.51
N SER A 2 36.37 -12.60 -8.51
CA SER A 2 35.05 -11.98 -8.36
C SER A 2 35.21 -10.74 -7.50
N PHE A 3 34.89 -9.57 -8.05
CA PHE A 3 34.93 -8.32 -7.30
C PHE A 3 33.69 -8.27 -6.41
N ALA A 4 33.87 -8.53 -5.11
CA ALA A 4 32.87 -8.18 -4.11
C ALA A 4 32.81 -6.65 -4.03
N GLY A 5 31.87 -6.04 -4.75
CA GLY A 5 31.56 -4.63 -4.59
C GLY A 5 31.06 -4.40 -3.16
N LEU A 6 31.72 -3.51 -2.42
CA LEU A 6 31.20 -2.99 -1.16
C LEU A 6 29.78 -2.46 -1.42
N ALA A 7 28.78 -3.09 -0.82
CA ALA A 7 27.43 -2.55 -0.82
C ALA A 7 27.50 -1.17 -0.15
N LYS A 8 27.25 -0.10 -0.92
CA LYS A 8 27.06 1.22 -0.33
C LYS A 8 25.83 1.17 0.57
N ALA A 9 25.94 1.71 1.77
CA ALA A 9 24.79 1.87 2.65
C ALA A 9 23.79 2.84 2.01
N SER A 10 22.50 2.60 2.24
CA SER A 10 21.46 3.55 1.86
C SER A 10 21.59 4.83 2.69
N GLU A 11 21.29 5.95 2.06
CA GLU A 11 21.38 7.28 2.65
C GLU A 11 19.99 7.91 2.73
N LEU A 12 19.71 8.59 3.84
CA LEU A 12 18.50 9.38 4.05
C LEU A 12 18.90 10.84 4.30
N SER A 13 18.34 11.74 3.50
CA SER A 13 18.54 13.18 3.58
C SER A 13 17.21 13.87 3.86
N VAL A 14 17.23 14.88 4.74
CA VAL A 14 16.07 15.72 5.04
C VAL A 14 16.50 17.17 4.85
N GLN A 15 15.82 17.86 3.95
CA GLN A 15 16.07 19.26 3.64
C GLN A 15 14.82 20.07 3.93
N LEU A 16 14.95 21.14 4.72
CA LEU A 16 13.85 22.06 4.99
C LEU A 16 13.89 23.20 3.98
N ASP A 17 12.83 23.34 3.19
CA ASP A 17 12.56 24.56 2.44
C ASP A 17 11.96 25.59 3.38
N GLN A 18 12.80 26.52 3.85
CA GLN A 18 12.39 27.58 4.78
C GLN A 18 11.39 28.56 4.17
N ALA A 19 11.33 28.70 2.84
CA ALA A 19 10.42 29.64 2.18
C ALA A 19 8.99 29.08 2.11
N LEU A 20 8.85 27.77 1.92
CA LEU A 20 7.55 27.10 1.81
C LEU A 20 7.12 26.39 3.10
N GLY A 21 8.00 26.30 4.12
CA GLY A 21 7.77 25.53 5.34
C GLY A 21 7.63 24.03 5.09
N GLN A 22 8.08 23.55 3.93
CA GLN A 22 8.02 22.15 3.51
C GLN A 22 9.34 21.46 3.79
N ALA A 23 9.30 20.17 4.09
CA ALA A 23 10.51 19.37 4.15
C ALA A 23 10.54 18.39 2.97
N THR A 24 11.64 18.38 2.24
CA THR A 24 11.92 17.36 1.23
C THR A 24 12.75 16.27 1.87
N VAL A 25 12.26 15.04 1.80
CA VAL A 25 12.93 13.85 2.32
C VAL A 25 13.30 12.96 1.15
N GLU A 26 14.60 12.65 1.05
CA GLU A 26 15.13 11.83 -0.02
C GLU A 26 15.88 10.63 0.56
N ALA A 27 15.56 9.45 0.03
CA ALA A 27 16.32 8.24 0.26
C ALA A 27 17.02 7.83 -1.03
N SER A 28 18.28 7.43 -0.94
CA SER A 28 19.07 6.93 -2.07
C SER A 28 19.89 5.71 -1.68
N GLY A 29 20.33 4.95 -2.69
CA GLY A 29 21.12 3.74 -2.46
C GLY A 29 20.30 2.52 -2.00
N ILE A 30 18.97 2.58 -2.08
CA ILE A 30 18.08 1.45 -1.76
C ILE A 30 18.53 0.24 -2.59
N GLY A 31 18.77 -0.89 -1.92
CA GLY A 31 19.31 -2.08 -2.58
C GLY A 31 18.44 -2.57 -3.72
N GLN A 32 19.06 -3.01 -4.83
CA GLN A 32 18.30 -3.57 -5.95
C GLN A 32 17.48 -4.79 -5.51
N GLY A 33 16.22 -4.84 -5.94
CA GLY A 33 15.28 -5.89 -5.56
C GLY A 33 14.70 -5.76 -4.15
N ARG A 34 14.98 -4.65 -3.45
CA ARG A 34 14.35 -4.29 -2.17
C ARG A 34 13.28 -3.24 -2.37
N VAL A 35 12.41 -3.13 -1.37
CA VAL A 35 11.47 -2.03 -1.22
C VAL A 35 12.00 -1.11 -0.13
N GLY A 36 12.25 0.16 -0.49
CA GLY A 36 12.52 1.20 0.49
C GLY A 36 11.21 1.85 0.92
N ALA A 37 10.94 1.85 2.22
CA ALA A 37 9.80 2.53 2.84
C ALA A 37 10.30 3.68 3.71
N LEU A 38 9.89 4.89 3.37
CA LEU A 38 10.05 6.05 4.23
C LEU A 38 8.96 6.02 5.29
N LEU A 39 9.39 6.00 6.56
CA LEU A 39 8.50 6.05 7.71
C LEU A 39 8.70 7.39 8.44
N PHE A 40 7.62 7.94 8.97
CA PHE A 40 7.67 9.10 9.87
C PHE A 40 7.20 8.74 11.28
N SER A 41 7.68 9.49 12.26
CA SER A 41 7.24 9.42 13.65
C SER A 41 7.14 10.82 14.24
N VAL A 42 6.24 10.98 15.21
CA VAL A 42 6.10 12.21 16.02
C VAL A 42 6.63 12.04 17.44
N ASP A 43 6.88 10.79 17.87
CA ASP A 43 7.21 10.43 19.25
C ASP A 43 8.36 9.42 19.38
N LEU A 44 8.97 9.01 18.25
CA LEU A 44 9.99 7.96 18.12
C LEU A 44 9.55 6.54 18.53
N ALA A 45 8.34 6.38 19.05
CA ALA A 45 7.77 5.09 19.44
C ALA A 45 6.90 4.50 18.32
N ASN A 46 6.11 5.34 17.66
CA ASN A 46 5.14 4.96 16.64
C ASN A 46 5.61 5.43 15.26
N TRP A 47 5.66 4.51 14.30
CA TRP A 47 6.19 4.75 12.96
C TRP A 47 5.15 4.44 11.89
N PHE A 48 4.90 5.40 11.00
CA PHE A 48 3.86 5.33 9.98
C PHE A 48 4.45 5.50 8.58
N PRO A 49 3.93 4.81 7.56
CA PRO A 49 4.41 4.95 6.20
C PRO A 49 4.09 6.33 5.62
N ALA A 50 5.11 6.99 5.07
CA ALA A 50 4.99 8.23 4.30
C ALA A 50 4.98 7.95 2.79
N ALA A 51 5.93 7.12 2.35
CA ALA A 51 6.09 6.72 0.96
C ALA A 51 6.87 5.40 0.86
N ALA A 52 6.70 4.67 -0.25
CA ALA A 52 7.48 3.46 -0.51
C ALA A 52 7.76 3.32 -2.01
N SER A 53 8.90 2.71 -2.34
CA SER A 53 9.29 2.48 -3.72
C SER A 53 10.20 1.25 -3.84
N SER A 54 10.10 0.56 -4.97
CA SER A 54 11.06 -0.48 -5.39
C SER A 54 12.22 0.08 -6.23
N ALA A 55 12.24 1.40 -6.46
CA ALA A 55 13.36 2.08 -7.11
C ALA A 55 14.53 2.25 -6.14
N VAL A 56 15.72 2.50 -6.69
CA VAL A 56 16.95 2.75 -5.90
C VAL A 56 16.95 4.09 -5.16
N SER A 57 15.95 4.94 -5.43
CA SER A 57 15.72 6.21 -4.76
C SER A 57 14.22 6.47 -4.54
N LEU A 58 13.93 7.29 -3.54
CA LEU A 58 12.58 7.69 -3.15
C LEU A 58 12.63 9.15 -2.70
N GLY A 59 11.72 9.98 -3.21
CA GLY A 59 11.52 11.36 -2.75
C GLY A 59 10.12 11.52 -2.16
N PHE A 60 10.02 12.32 -1.10
CA PHE A 60 8.77 12.67 -0.44
C PHE A 60 8.79 14.13 0.00
N SER A 61 7.74 14.88 -0.31
CA SER A 61 7.55 16.25 0.18
C SER A 61 6.55 16.24 1.32
N GLU A 62 7.03 16.55 2.52
CA GLU A 62 6.22 16.73 3.71
C GLU A 62 5.61 18.13 3.69
N ARG A 63 4.30 18.20 3.99
CA ARG A 63 3.60 19.48 4.12
C ARG A 63 4.01 20.16 5.42
N PRO A 64 3.82 21.48 5.55
CA PRO A 64 4.05 22.15 6.81
C PRO A 64 3.28 21.45 7.94
N ALA A 65 4.01 20.89 8.90
CA ALA A 65 3.46 20.15 10.02
C ALA A 65 3.53 21.01 11.28
N VAL A 66 2.49 20.89 12.12
CA VAL A 66 2.39 21.64 13.38
C VAL A 66 3.35 21.10 14.44
N SER A 67 3.84 19.88 14.26
CA SER A 67 4.76 19.20 15.17
C SER A 67 6.01 18.73 14.44
N GLN A 68 7.11 18.62 15.19
CA GLN A 68 8.34 18.00 14.70
C GLN A 68 8.06 16.57 14.22
N ARG A 69 8.71 16.19 13.12
CA ARG A 69 8.69 14.83 12.57
C ARG A 69 10.09 14.27 12.50
N PHE A 70 10.19 12.98 12.81
CA PHE A 70 11.37 12.16 12.63
C PHE A 70 11.16 11.24 11.45
N PHE A 71 12.20 10.97 10.68
CA PHE A 71 12.13 10.13 9.49
C PHE A 71 13.14 8.99 9.61
N GLN A 72 12.75 7.81 9.12
CA GLN A 72 13.65 6.69 8.93
C GLN A 72 13.36 5.97 7.62
N LEU A 73 14.40 5.35 7.05
CA LEU A 73 14.29 4.46 5.91
C LEU A 73 14.28 3.02 6.40
N ARG A 74 13.27 2.25 6.02
CA ARG A 74 13.23 0.80 6.22
C ARG A 74 13.29 0.10 4.88
N GLU A 75 14.25 -0.81 4.74
CA GLU A 75 14.33 -1.67 3.56
C GLU A 75 13.83 -3.07 3.87
N THR A 76 12.94 -3.57 3.04
CA THR A 76 12.46 -4.94 3.10
C THR A 76 12.74 -5.66 1.79
N MET A 77 12.89 -6.98 1.88
CA MET A 77 12.86 -7.82 0.69
C MET A 77 11.40 -8.23 0.48
N PRO A 78 10.74 -7.79 -0.60
CA PRO A 78 9.34 -8.14 -0.82
C PRO A 78 9.21 -9.66 -0.96
N PRO A 79 8.15 -10.27 -0.39
CA PRO A 79 7.93 -11.70 -0.54
C PRO A 79 7.67 -12.03 -2.01
N LYS A 80 8.26 -13.12 -2.50
CA LYS A 80 7.96 -13.63 -3.84
C LYS A 80 6.58 -14.28 -3.81
N LEU A 81 5.59 -13.59 -4.38
CA LEU A 81 4.23 -14.06 -4.44
C LEU A 81 3.80 -14.26 -5.90
N SER A 82 3.32 -15.46 -6.22
CA SER A 82 2.83 -15.81 -7.54
C SER A 82 1.30 -15.78 -7.56
N ALA A 83 0.71 -15.00 -8.45
CA ALA A 83 -0.74 -14.94 -8.61
C ALA A 83 -1.33 -16.36 -8.70
N SER A 84 -2.52 -16.51 -8.14
CA SER A 84 -3.22 -17.80 -8.12
C SER A 84 -4.64 -17.64 -8.64
N ALA A 85 -5.35 -18.75 -8.73
CA ALA A 85 -6.77 -18.72 -9.07
C ALA A 85 -7.62 -17.90 -8.09
N ASN A 86 -7.12 -17.58 -6.88
CA ASN A 86 -7.90 -16.92 -5.81
C ASN A 86 -7.48 -15.47 -5.54
N TRP A 87 -6.38 -14.98 -6.13
CA TRP A 87 -5.88 -13.62 -5.90
C TRP A 87 -4.99 -13.13 -7.04
N LYS A 88 -4.96 -11.80 -7.27
CA LYS A 88 -4.05 -11.14 -8.24
C LYS A 88 -3.29 -9.99 -7.58
N THR A 89 -2.13 -9.66 -8.14
CA THR A 89 -1.32 -8.48 -7.80
C THR A 89 -1.72 -7.22 -8.57
N ARG A 90 -2.50 -7.35 -9.65
CA ARG A 90 -2.98 -6.24 -10.47
C ARG A 90 -4.42 -6.50 -10.89
N LEU A 91 -5.18 -5.41 -11.00
CA LEU A 91 -6.54 -5.39 -11.47
C LEU A 91 -6.60 -4.64 -12.82
N SER A 92 -7.35 -5.17 -13.77
CA SER A 92 -7.71 -4.55 -15.04
C SER A 92 -9.21 -4.34 -15.06
N LEU A 93 -9.65 -3.10 -14.85
CA LEU A 93 -11.06 -2.75 -14.88
C LEU A 93 -11.47 -2.29 -16.30
N PRO A 94 -12.69 -2.64 -16.76
CA PRO A 94 -13.74 -3.38 -16.06
C PRO A 94 -13.68 -4.92 -16.25
N SER A 95 -12.66 -5.45 -16.93
CA SER A 95 -12.64 -6.85 -17.38
C SER A 95 -12.45 -7.87 -16.26
N ASP A 96 -11.90 -7.47 -15.12
CA ASP A 96 -11.71 -8.36 -13.98
C ASP A 96 -13.01 -8.67 -13.23
N LYS A 97 -13.41 -9.94 -13.29
CA LYS A 97 -14.57 -10.51 -12.59
C LYS A 97 -14.35 -10.71 -11.08
N PHE A 98 -13.43 -9.99 -10.44
CA PHE A 98 -13.22 -10.05 -8.99
C PHE A 98 -14.28 -9.28 -8.19
N LEU A 99 -15.20 -8.63 -8.90
CA LEU A 99 -16.32 -7.90 -8.36
C LEU A 99 -17.36 -8.87 -7.81
N VAL A 100 -17.78 -8.65 -6.57
CA VAL A 100 -18.96 -9.35 -6.03
C VAL A 100 -20.20 -8.65 -6.57
N GLU A 101 -20.90 -9.31 -7.49
CA GLU A 101 -22.26 -8.91 -7.85
C GLU A 101 -23.22 -9.41 -6.76
N PHE A 102 -23.81 -8.52 -5.98
CA PHE A 102 -25.07 -8.85 -5.31
C PHE A 102 -26.19 -8.47 -6.30
N LYS A 103 -27.13 -9.36 -6.60
CA LYS A 103 -28.24 -9.06 -7.51
C LYS A 103 -29.22 -8.03 -6.94
N ALA A 104 -29.37 -6.82 -7.49
CA ALA A 104 -30.56 -5.97 -7.21
C ALA A 104 -31.83 -6.85 -7.25
N ALA A 105 -32.65 -6.91 -6.20
CA ALA A 105 -33.91 -7.66 -6.33
C ALA A 105 -34.74 -6.97 -7.39
N ASP A 106 -35.44 -7.83 -8.12
CA ASP A 106 -36.06 -7.51 -9.38
C ASP A 106 -36.93 -6.24 -9.27
N GLY A 107 -36.62 -5.21 -10.07
CA GLY A 107 -37.49 -4.01 -10.23
C GLY A 107 -36.88 -2.62 -10.01
N GLY A 108 -35.59 -2.46 -9.70
CA GLY A 108 -34.88 -1.18 -9.84
C GLY A 108 -35.21 -0.04 -8.87
N ALA A 109 -36.01 -0.29 -7.82
CA ALA A 109 -36.25 0.69 -6.76
C ALA A 109 -35.12 0.68 -5.72
N TRP A 110 -34.80 1.86 -5.16
CA TRP A 110 -33.90 1.97 -4.01
C TRP A 110 -34.43 1.13 -2.83
N VAL A 111 -33.55 0.31 -2.28
CA VAL A 111 -33.87 -0.67 -1.25
C VAL A 111 -33.22 -0.21 0.07
N PRO A 112 -34.00 0.15 1.10
CA PRO A 112 -33.47 0.56 2.38
C PRO A 112 -32.68 -0.58 3.06
N PRO A 113 -31.70 -0.25 3.94
CA PRO A 113 -31.00 -1.26 4.72
C PRO A 113 -31.98 -2.15 5.52
N GLY A 114 -31.84 -3.47 5.42
CA GLY A 114 -32.64 -4.45 6.17
C GLY A 114 -33.67 -5.26 5.35
N THR A 115 -33.87 -4.94 4.08
CA THR A 115 -34.73 -5.74 3.18
C THR A 115 -33.90 -6.75 2.39
N LYS A 116 -34.37 -8.00 2.30
CA LYS A 116 -33.65 -9.21 1.78
C LYS A 116 -33.39 -9.21 0.26
N VAL A 117 -33.24 -8.03 -0.31
CA VAL A 117 -33.03 -7.76 -1.71
C VAL A 117 -31.51 -7.56 -1.94
N PRO A 118 -30.84 -8.31 -2.81
CA PRO A 118 -29.41 -8.09 -3.06
C PRO A 118 -29.23 -6.78 -3.89
N LYS A 119 -28.01 -6.24 -4.13
CA LYS A 119 -27.78 -4.93 -4.82
C LYS A 119 -26.46 -4.91 -5.60
N GLU A 120 -26.46 -4.62 -6.90
CA GLU A 120 -25.21 -4.63 -7.69
C GLU A 120 -24.28 -3.56 -7.15
N THR A 121 -23.20 -3.98 -6.51
CA THR A 121 -22.21 -3.05 -5.98
C THR A 121 -20.83 -3.59 -6.27
N GLN A 122 -20.09 -2.87 -7.12
CA GLN A 122 -18.76 -3.23 -7.58
C GLN A 122 -17.73 -2.87 -6.49
N TRP A 123 -17.54 -3.77 -5.52
CA TRP A 123 -16.48 -3.63 -4.52
C TRP A 123 -15.35 -4.62 -4.80
N VAL A 124 -14.13 -4.19 -4.57
CA VAL A 124 -12.94 -5.05 -4.57
C VAL A 124 -12.34 -5.04 -3.17
N LYS A 125 -12.21 -6.22 -2.56
CA LYS A 125 -11.44 -6.36 -1.32
C LYS A 125 -9.96 -6.48 -1.68
N PHE A 126 -9.14 -5.67 -1.03
CA PHE A 126 -7.69 -5.71 -1.19
C PHE A 126 -6.97 -5.94 0.13
N THR A 127 -5.72 -6.38 0.05
CA THR A 127 -4.81 -6.53 1.17
C THR A 127 -3.48 -5.91 0.79
N VAL A 128 -2.85 -5.23 1.73
CA VAL A 128 -1.49 -4.70 1.60
C VAL A 128 -0.65 -5.45 2.63
N LEU A 129 0.48 -6.00 2.20
CA LEU A 129 1.40 -6.68 3.11
C LEU A 129 2.34 -5.63 3.69
N MET A 130 2.49 -5.58 5.01
CA MET A 130 3.35 -4.58 5.66
C MET A 130 4.85 -4.77 5.32
N ASP A 131 5.22 -5.97 4.87
CA ASP A 131 6.57 -6.28 4.38
C ASP A 131 6.79 -5.89 2.91
N ASP A 132 5.71 -5.60 2.17
CA ASP A 132 5.75 -5.03 0.82
C ASP A 132 4.66 -3.96 0.67
N LEU A 133 5.02 -2.74 1.06
CA LEU A 133 4.15 -1.57 0.96
C LEU A 133 3.97 -1.06 -0.48
N THR A 134 4.66 -1.66 -1.45
CA THR A 134 4.54 -1.26 -2.87
C THR A 134 3.51 -2.06 -3.64
N THR A 135 3.03 -3.17 -3.08
CA THR A 135 2.10 -4.07 -3.75
C THR A 135 0.76 -4.14 -3.02
N VAL A 136 -0.32 -4.02 -3.80
CA VAL A 136 -1.70 -4.23 -3.36
C VAL A 136 -2.22 -5.54 -3.97
N TYR A 137 -2.80 -6.40 -3.14
CA TYR A 137 -3.37 -7.68 -3.56
C TYR A 137 -4.89 -7.60 -3.58
N PHE A 138 -5.53 -8.21 -4.58
CA PHE A 138 -6.99 -8.20 -4.71
C PHE A 138 -7.55 -9.61 -4.56
N GLN A 139 -8.57 -9.76 -3.70
CA GLN A 139 -9.26 -11.03 -3.46
C GLN A 139 -10.25 -11.32 -4.59
N ASP A 140 -10.33 -12.58 -5.03
CA ASP A 140 -11.41 -13.05 -5.90
C ASP A 140 -12.74 -13.14 -5.12
N GLY A 141 -13.56 -12.09 -5.22
CA GLY A 141 -14.85 -12.00 -4.53
C GLY A 141 -15.89 -13.02 -5.00
N ASN A 142 -15.76 -13.56 -6.22
CA ASN A 142 -16.69 -14.57 -6.73
C ASN A 142 -16.50 -15.93 -6.05
N LYS A 143 -15.26 -16.27 -5.68
CA LYS A 143 -14.93 -17.52 -4.98
C LYS A 143 -15.00 -17.40 -3.47
N LEU A 144 -14.53 -16.27 -2.95
CA LEU A 144 -14.44 -16.00 -1.53
C LEU A 144 -15.41 -14.86 -1.21
N LYS A 145 -16.69 -15.21 -0.99
CA LYS A 145 -17.70 -14.26 -0.53
C LYS A 145 -17.28 -13.67 0.82
N PHE A 146 -17.65 -12.42 1.08
CA PHE A 146 -17.35 -11.70 2.32
C PHE A 146 -17.73 -12.52 3.55
N HIS A 147 -16.76 -13.14 4.21
CA HIS A 147 -16.89 -13.62 5.57
C HIS A 147 -15.57 -13.38 6.28
N TYR A 148 -15.61 -12.54 7.32
CA TYR A 148 -15.39 -12.97 8.70
C TYR A 148 -16.21 -12.01 9.59
N ASP A 149 -16.92 -12.57 10.58
CA ASP A 149 -17.18 -11.83 11.81
C ASP A 149 -15.81 -11.38 12.31
N PHE A 150 -15.60 -10.06 12.42
CA PHE A 150 -14.45 -9.59 13.19
C PHE A 150 -14.61 -10.17 14.59
N GLY A 151 -13.72 -11.09 14.97
CA GLY A 151 -13.69 -11.71 16.28
C GLY A 151 -13.65 -10.64 17.38
N THR A 152 -14.39 -10.95 18.45
CA THR A 152 -14.75 -10.17 19.66
C THR A 152 -13.71 -9.17 20.16
#